data_AF-A0A6J7AVH1-F1
#
_entry.id   AF-A0A6J7AVH1-F1
#
_cell.length_a   1.000
_cell.length_b   1.000
_cell.length_c   1.000
_cell.angle_alpha   90.00
_cell.angle_beta   90.00
_cell.angle_gamma   90.00
#
_symmetry.space_group_name_H-M   'P 1'
#
loop_
_entity.id
_entity.type
_entity.pdbx_description
1 polymer ?
#
loop_
_entity_poly.entity_id
_entity_poly.type
_entity_poly.pdbx_seq_one_letter_code
_entity_poly.pdbx_strand_id
1 'polypeptide(L)'
;MEHPDGTFGIVDCKFQSSPSDKTKFYAVQLEAYAFALENPAKDAPIKVSTAGLLVWSPVKVRGNSAGNFGLELSCNWFPTERSPELIASRLSDFIKMITGPVPESKANCDQCKYVESRTEVLKGN
;
A
#
# COMPACT_ATOMS: atom_id res chain seq x y z
N MET A 1 1.05 12.53 -14.42
CA MET A 1 0.92 12.59 -15.89
C MET A 1 -0.49 13.11 -16.14
N GLU A 2 -0.61 14.28 -16.75
CA GLU A 2 -1.89 14.90 -17.09
C GLU A 2 -2.46 14.22 -18.35
N HIS A 3 -3.74 13.86 -18.30
CA HIS A 3 -4.48 13.30 -19.42
C HIS A 3 -4.95 14.43 -20.35
N PRO A 4 -5.30 14.14 -21.62
CA PRO A 4 -5.79 15.16 -22.55
C PRO A 4 -7.04 15.91 -22.09
N ASP A 5 -7.82 15.34 -21.17
CA ASP A 5 -9.02 15.94 -20.58
C ASP A 5 -8.73 16.81 -19.33
N GLY A 6 -7.44 17.02 -19.00
CA GLY A 6 -6.99 17.81 -17.85
C GLY A 6 -7.07 17.07 -16.51
N THR A 7 -7.46 15.79 -16.50
CA THR A 7 -7.41 14.96 -15.28
C THR A 7 -6.06 14.29 -15.12
N PHE A 8 -5.79 13.71 -13.95
CA PHE A 8 -4.50 13.11 -13.64
C PHE A 8 -4.62 11.61 -13.35
N GLY A 9 -3.53 10.89 -13.64
CA GLY A 9 -3.37 9.49 -13.28
C GLY A 9 -2.39 9.28 -12.12
N ILE A 10 -2.71 8.34 -11.23
CA ILE A 10 -1.84 7.86 -10.16
C ILE A 10 -1.21 6.53 -10.56
N VAL A 11 0.11 6.44 -10.45
CA VAL A 11 0.88 5.23 -10.69
C VAL A 11 1.70 4.93 -9.44
N ASP A 12 1.40 3.81 -8.79
CA ASP A 12 2.17 3.33 -7.64
C ASP A 12 3.08 2.18 -8.06
N CYS A 13 4.37 2.46 -8.00
CA CYS A 13 5.45 1.58 -8.44
C CYS A 13 5.74 0.52 -7.37
N LYS A 14 5.54 -0.77 -7.71
CA LYS A 14 5.79 -1.89 -6.78
C LYS A 14 6.82 -2.86 -7.34
N PHE A 15 7.71 -3.33 -6.47
CA PHE A 15 8.57 -4.46 -6.77
C PHE A 15 8.06 -5.70 -6.02
N GLN A 16 7.75 -6.77 -6.74
CA GLN A 16 7.15 -7.98 -6.18
C GLN A 16 7.88 -9.22 -6.68
N SER A 17 7.88 -10.30 -5.88
CA SER A 17 8.47 -11.58 -6.28
C SER A 17 7.78 -12.23 -7.48
N SER A 18 6.50 -11.96 -7.69
CA SER A 18 5.72 -12.42 -8.84
C SER A 18 4.80 -11.30 -9.36
N PRO A 19 4.43 -11.33 -10.66
CA PRO A 19 3.58 -10.31 -11.28
C PRO A 19 2.09 -10.57 -10.98
N SER A 20 1.76 -10.70 -9.69
CA SER A 20 0.37 -10.92 -9.25
C SER A 20 -0.39 -9.60 -9.14
N ASP A 21 -1.66 -9.60 -9.52
CA ASP A 21 -2.55 -8.48 -9.26
C ASP A 21 -2.87 -8.37 -7.77
N LYS A 22 -2.46 -7.24 -7.17
CA LYS A 22 -2.73 -6.88 -5.77
C LYS A 22 -3.50 -5.57 -5.65
N THR A 23 -4.11 -5.09 -6.73
CA THR A 23 -4.84 -3.81 -6.77
C THR A 23 -5.88 -3.70 -5.65
N LYS A 24 -6.65 -4.77 -5.38
CA LYS A 24 -7.61 -4.79 -4.27
C LYS A 24 -6.98 -4.52 -2.90
N PHE A 25 -5.77 -5.04 -2.66
CA PHE A 25 -5.06 -4.82 -1.39
C PHE A 25 -4.56 -3.38 -1.26
N TYR A 26 -4.12 -2.79 -2.38
CA TYR A 26 -3.58 -1.43 -2.44
C TYR A 26 -4.63 -0.35 -2.78
N ALA A 27 -5.89 -0.72 -2.99
CA ALA A 27 -6.95 0.20 -3.40
C ALA A 27 -7.09 1.37 -2.41
N VAL A 28 -7.06 1.10 -1.10
CA VAL A 28 -7.11 2.13 -0.06
C VAL A 28 -5.91 3.09 -0.14
N GLN A 29 -4.71 2.59 -0.45
CA GLN A 29 -3.52 3.41 -0.59
C GLN A 29 -3.63 4.35 -1.80
N LEU A 30 -4.08 3.82 -2.95
CA LEU A 30 -4.30 4.60 -4.16
C LEU A 30 -5.40 5.65 -3.97
N GLU A 31 -6.48 5.30 -3.26
CA GLU A 31 -7.52 6.24 -2.88
C GLU A 31 -7.03 7.36 -1.97
N ALA A 32 -6.14 7.05 -1.02
CA ALA A 32 -5.55 8.06 -0.14
C ALA A 32 -4.75 9.10 -0.90
N TYR A 33 -3.98 8.67 -1.92
CA TYR A 33 -3.26 9.59 -2.78
C TYR A 33 -4.21 10.49 -3.57
N ALA A 34 -5.24 9.93 -4.17
CA ALA A 34 -6.19 10.72 -4.93
C ALA A 34 -6.97 11.70 -4.05
N PHE A 35 -7.44 11.26 -2.88
CA PHE A 35 -8.10 12.13 -1.93
C PHE A 35 -7.22 13.32 -1.54
N ALA A 36 -5.93 13.09 -1.26
CA ALA A 36 -5.00 14.15 -0.89
C ALA A 36 -4.75 15.16 -2.03
N LEU A 37 -4.73 14.70 -3.29
CA LEU A 37 -4.55 15.55 -4.47
C LEU A 37 -5.83 16.33 -4.84
N GLU A 38 -7.00 15.75 -4.58
CA GLU A 38 -8.30 16.36 -4.80
C GLU A 38 -8.72 17.30 -3.66
N ASN A 39 -8.13 17.15 -2.48
CA ASN A 39 -8.43 17.95 -1.28
C ASN A 39 -7.14 18.44 -0.60
N PRO A 40 -6.27 19.19 -1.30
CA PRO A 40 -4.99 19.56 -0.75
C PRO A 40 -5.16 20.67 0.32
N ALA A 41 -4.32 20.64 1.35
CA ALA A 41 -4.33 21.68 2.39
C ALA A 41 -3.79 23.04 1.88
N LYS A 42 -3.04 23.01 0.78
CA LYS A 42 -2.43 24.14 0.09
C LYS A 42 -2.42 23.83 -1.40
N ASP A 43 -2.55 24.85 -2.24
CA ASP A 43 -2.61 24.77 -3.70
C ASP A 43 -3.98 24.34 -4.25
N ALA A 44 -4.16 24.42 -5.57
CA ALA A 44 -5.41 24.09 -6.21
C ALA A 44 -5.63 22.57 -6.28
N PRO A 45 -6.86 22.08 -6.05
CA PRO A 45 -7.17 20.66 -6.17
C PRO A 45 -7.00 20.19 -7.62
N ILE A 46 -6.47 18.97 -7.79
CA ILE A 46 -6.38 18.32 -9.10
C ILE A 46 -7.24 17.06 -9.12
N LYS A 47 -7.98 16.86 -10.21
CA LYS A 47 -8.91 15.73 -10.36
C LYS A 47 -8.18 14.49 -10.83
N VAL A 48 -8.40 13.36 -10.14
CA VAL A 48 -7.79 12.08 -10.47
C VAL A 48 -8.81 11.16 -11.14
N SER A 49 -8.55 10.75 -12.37
CA SER A 49 -9.45 9.89 -13.15
C SER A 49 -8.97 8.45 -13.25
N THR A 50 -7.67 8.20 -13.13
CA THR A 50 -7.09 6.86 -13.21
C THR A 50 -6.13 6.58 -12.07
N ALA A 51 -6.12 5.34 -11.61
CA ALA A 51 -5.18 4.86 -10.60
C ALA A 51 -4.79 3.42 -10.89
N GLY A 52 -3.60 3.01 -10.47
CA GLY A 52 -3.17 1.63 -10.59
C GLY A 52 -1.75 1.39 -10.16
N LEU A 53 -1.36 0.13 -10.21
CA LEU A 53 -0.03 -0.35 -9.84
C LEU A 53 0.80 -0.60 -11.10
N LEU A 54 2.03 -0.11 -11.10
CA LEU A 54 3.05 -0.55 -12.04
C LEU A 54 3.99 -1.50 -11.31
N VAL A 55 3.88 -2.80 -11.62
CA VAL A 55 4.57 -3.87 -10.89
C VAL A 55 5.75 -4.39 -11.70
N TRP A 56 6.93 -4.35 -11.10
CA TRP A 56 8.10 -5.06 -11.59
C TRP A 56 8.33 -6.34 -10.80
N SER A 57 8.68 -7.41 -11.51
CA SER A 57 9.05 -8.68 -10.88
C SER A 57 10.30 -9.29 -11.51
N PRO A 58 11.20 -9.88 -10.71
CA PRO A 58 12.39 -10.53 -11.24
C PRO A 58 11.98 -11.78 -12.01
N VAL A 59 12.41 -11.85 -13.28
CA VAL A 59 12.25 -13.02 -14.14
C VAL A 59 13.51 -13.88 -14.06
N LYS A 60 14.67 -13.24 -14.19
CA LYS A 60 15.96 -13.95 -14.22
C LYS A 60 17.10 -13.03 -13.82
N VAL A 61 18.04 -13.57 -13.04
CA VAL A 61 19.35 -12.94 -12.83
C VAL A 61 20.25 -13.33 -14.00
N ARG A 62 20.87 -12.34 -14.63
CA ARG A 62 21.87 -12.52 -15.69
C ARG A 62 23.26 -12.19 -15.13
N GLY A 63 24.30 -12.84 -15.65
CA GLY A 63 25.68 -12.62 -15.21
C GLY A 63 26.27 -13.75 -14.37
N ASN A 64 27.51 -13.56 -13.92
CA ASN A 64 28.25 -14.48 -13.07
C ASN A 64 29.31 -13.73 -12.26
N SER A 65 29.95 -14.41 -11.30
CA SER A 65 30.95 -13.84 -10.39
C SER A 65 32.22 -13.32 -11.07
N ALA A 66 32.49 -13.71 -12.32
CA ALA A 66 33.62 -13.22 -13.11
C ALA A 66 33.28 -12.00 -13.97
N GLY A 67 32.01 -11.55 -13.97
CA GLY A 67 31.53 -10.41 -14.73
C GLY A 67 30.45 -9.61 -13.99
N ASN A 68 29.65 -8.84 -14.75
CA ASN A 68 28.58 -8.03 -14.16
C ASN A 68 27.29 -8.84 -13.99
N PHE A 69 26.54 -8.53 -12.94
CA PHE A 69 25.18 -9.03 -12.75
C PHE A 69 24.16 -8.04 -13.33
N GLY A 70 23.08 -8.59 -13.90
CA GLY A 70 21.92 -7.86 -14.38
C GLY A 70 20.63 -8.53 -13.95
N LEU A 71 19.54 -7.77 -13.89
CA LEU A 71 18.22 -8.28 -13.58
C LEU A 71 17.31 -8.13 -14.79
N GLU A 72 16.75 -9.24 -15.23
CA GLU A 72 15.63 -9.24 -16.16
C GLU A 72 14.34 -9.12 -15.35
N LEU A 73 13.52 -8.11 -15.68
CA LEU A 73 12.29 -7.79 -14.97
C LEU A 73 11.10 -7.89 -15.92
N SER A 74 9.99 -8.45 -15.46
CA SER A 74 8.68 -8.20 -16.07
C SER A 74 8.16 -6.84 -15.59
N CYS A 75 7.30 -6.21 -16.39
CA CYS A 75 6.66 -4.95 -16.05
C CYS A 75 5.18 -5.05 -16.41
N ASN A 76 4.31 -4.94 -15.41
CA ASN A 76 2.88 -5.17 -15.53
C ASN A 76 2.10 -3.98 -14.98
N TRP A 77 1.15 -3.47 -15.75
CA TRP A 77 0.20 -2.45 -15.29
C TRP A 77 -1.08 -3.12 -14.80
N PHE A 78 -1.49 -2.79 -13.57
CA PHE A 78 -2.74 -3.25 -12.98
C PHE A 78 -3.60 -2.03 -12.61
N PRO A 79 -4.63 -1.69 -13.41
CA PRO A 79 -5.52 -0.59 -13.10
C PRO A 79 -6.40 -0.92 -11.88
N THR A 80 -6.82 0.10 -11.15
CA THR A 80 -7.84 -0.04 -10.10
C THR A 80 -8.98 0.94 -10.33
N GLU A 81 -10.18 0.56 -9.89
CA GLU A 81 -11.34 1.43 -9.94
C GLU A 81 -11.29 2.46 -8.81
N ARG A 82 -11.72 3.68 -9.11
CA ARG A 82 -11.83 4.76 -8.12
C ARG A 82 -13.01 4.47 -7.19
N SER A 83 -12.82 4.57 -5.88
CA SER A 83 -13.88 4.52 -4.86
C SER A 83 -13.59 5.50 -3.71
N PRO A 84 -14.08 6.74 -3.80
CA PRO A 84 -13.97 7.71 -2.71
C PRO A 84 -14.65 7.26 -1.40
N GLU A 85 -15.67 6.41 -1.48
CA GLU A 85 -16.39 5.88 -0.32
C GLU A 85 -15.52 4.90 0.48
N LEU A 86 -14.62 4.19 -0.20
CA LEU A 86 -13.71 3.23 0.41
C LEU A 86 -12.81 3.90 1.44
N ILE A 87 -12.29 5.10 1.15
CA ILE A 87 -11.42 5.79 2.09
C ILE A 87 -12.16 6.32 3.31
N ALA A 88 -13.36 6.88 3.12
CA ALA A 88 -14.17 7.37 4.23
C ALA A 88 -14.54 6.24 5.20
N SER A 89 -15.00 5.10 4.66
CA SER A 89 -15.29 3.89 5.44
C SER A 89 -14.04 3.41 6.18
N ARG A 90 -12.90 3.33 5.48
CA ARG A 90 -11.68 2.79 6.06
C ARG A 90 -11.07 3.67 7.15
N LEU A 91 -11.09 4.98 6.96
CA LEU A 91 -10.69 5.94 8.00
C LEU A 91 -11.60 5.86 9.22
N SER A 92 -12.91 5.68 9.03
CA SER A 92 -13.84 5.47 10.15
C SER A 92 -13.49 4.22 10.95
N ASP A 93 -13.21 3.10 10.29
CA ASP A 93 -12.78 1.86 10.94
C ASP A 93 -11.46 2.04 11.70
N PHE A 94 -10.49 2.71 11.09
CA PHE A 94 -9.21 3.00 11.73
C PHE A 94 -9.38 3.87 12.97
N ILE A 95 -10.16 4.95 12.89
CA ILE A 95 -10.43 5.83 14.03
C ILE A 95 -11.09 5.03 15.15
N LYS A 96 -12.16 4.27 14.86
CA LYS A 96 -12.84 3.43 15.86
C LYS A 96 -11.88 2.45 16.53
N MET A 97 -10.96 1.86 15.76
CA MET A 97 -9.98 0.91 16.27
C MET A 97 -8.96 1.59 17.20
N ILE A 98 -8.41 2.76 16.83
CA ILE A 98 -7.38 3.43 17.64
C ILE A 98 -7.95 4.20 18.84
N THR A 99 -9.19 4.67 18.76
CA THR A 99 -9.86 5.38 19.87
C THR A 99 -10.66 4.44 20.77
N GLY A 100 -10.85 3.19 20.35
CA GLY A 100 -11.57 2.18 21.10
C GLY A 100 -10.74 1.57 22.23
N PRO A 101 -11.39 0.78 23.11
CA PRO A 101 -10.67 -0.03 24.07
C PRO A 101 -9.77 -1.06 23.35
N VAL A 102 -8.60 -1.33 23.93
CA VAL A 102 -7.70 -2.39 23.43
C VAL A 102 -8.45 -3.72 23.52
N PRO A 103 -8.60 -4.47 22.41
CA PRO A 103 -9.29 -5.76 22.44
C PRO A 103 -8.49 -6.79 23.22
N GLU A 104 -9.19 -7.80 23.75
CA GLU A 104 -8.52 -8.93 24.40
C GLU A 104 -7.62 -9.70 23.43
N SER A 105 -6.49 -10.15 23.96
CA SER A 105 -5.52 -10.99 23.27
C SER A 105 -6.17 -12.32 22.88
N LYS A 106 -6.01 -12.74 21.62
CA LYS A 106 -6.47 -14.06 21.17
C LYS A 106 -5.41 -15.10 21.51
N ALA A 107 -5.83 -16.31 21.93
CA ALA A 107 -4.93 -17.41 22.31
C ALA A 107 -3.92 -17.81 21.20
N ASN A 108 -4.24 -17.56 19.93
CA ASN A 108 -3.39 -17.85 18.77
C ASN A 108 -2.69 -16.61 18.16
N CYS A 109 -2.62 -15.49 18.88
CA CYS A 109 -1.95 -14.28 18.42
C CYS A 109 -0.48 -14.27 18.87
N ASP A 110 0.45 -14.66 18.00
CA ASP A 110 1.88 -14.69 18.34
C ASP A 110 2.45 -13.31 18.67
N GLN A 111 1.95 -12.26 18.02
CA GLN A 111 2.33 -10.88 18.33
C GLN A 111 1.87 -10.47 19.74
N CYS A 112 0.70 -10.92 20.16
CA CYS A 112 0.16 -10.62 21.48
C CYS A 112 1.00 -11.34 22.56
N LYS A 113 1.31 -12.62 22.35
CA LYS A 113 2.24 -13.39 23.21
C LYS A 113 3.62 -12.74 23.32
N TYR A 114 4.15 -12.26 22.20
CA TYR A 114 5.43 -11.54 22.18
C TYR A 114 5.37 -10.24 22.99
N VAL A 115 4.29 -9.46 22.87
CA VAL A 115 4.12 -8.21 23.64
C VAL A 115 3.95 -8.48 25.13
N GLU A 116 3.17 -9.50 25.50
CA GLU A 116 2.95 -9.93 26.88
C GLU A 116 4.27 -10.36 27.54
N SER A 117 4.96 -11.35 26.96
CA SER A 117 6.28 -11.81 27.45
C SER A 117 7.30 -10.68 27.57
N ARG A 118 7.37 -9.79 26.58
CA ARG A 118 8.24 -8.60 26.64
C ARG A 118 7.87 -7.67 27.80
N THR A 119 6.59 -7.48 28.06
CA THR A 119 6.10 -6.61 29.15
C THR A 119 6.41 -7.21 30.52
N GLU A 120 6.32 -8.54 30.67
CA GLU A 120 6.69 -9.25 31.90
C GLU A 120 8.17 -9.07 32.22
N VAL A 121 9.05 -9.27 31.23
CA VAL A 121 10.51 -9.05 31.38
C VAL A 121 10.82 -7.61 31.81
N LEU A 122 10.13 -6.63 31.23
CA LEU A 122 10.36 -5.21 31.53
C LEU A 122 9.82 -4.80 32.92
N LYS A 123 8.85 -5.53 33.47
CA LYS A 123 8.26 -5.24 34.79
C LYS A 123 9.00 -5.91 35.95
N GLY A 124 10.06 -6.68 35.68
CA GLY A 124 10.93 -7.23 36.72
C GLY A 124 10.32 -8.40 37.49
N ASN A 125 9.74 -9.36 36.77
CA ASN A 125 9.79 -10.76 37.20
C ASN A 125 11.02 -11.42 36.57
#